data_AF-A0A6A5U9C8-F1
#
_entry.id   AF-A0A6A5U9C8-F1
#
_cell.length_a   1.000
_cell.length_b   1.000
_cell.length_c   1.000
_cell.angle_alpha   90.00
_cell.angle_beta   90.00
_cell.angle_gamma   90.00
#
_symmetry.space_group_name_H-M   'P 1'
#
loop_
_entity.id
_entity.type
_entity.pdbx_description
1 polymer ?
#
loop_
_entity_poly.entity_id
_entity_poly.type
_entity_poly.pdbx_seq_one_letter_code
_entity_poly.pdbx_strand_id
1 'polypeptide(L)'
;MLNLASVDDALYKGEEWLETNKKTFLSETETGVSFKDNFADLLVLELSNRWDYVDFRVPERRWHYFAAKPVIVPEDYPEDNDTNAVAFSILKPTDSRAKVLIDEILACKNADGIVQVHLDPNRPRIAPEVSANILSLFYSYGRGHEVQESLSYLQKAMALEEYQESRYYFLPEPLFFYTWRLLCIASGSALGTIDNQRLPKELHTLRDHLIRRVSARLGTAKDNALCPAVRILICHSLGIKNDVDVQVLLDLQEDDGSFGKAWYVRYGSNGIRISHRAFAVVLAIVALRRLKQHMVGTKTAVVNGVNGTTAH
;
A
#
# COMPACT_ATOMS: atom_id res chain seq x y z
N MET A 1 28.82 0.76 2.17
CA MET A 1 28.23 1.49 1.02
C MET A 1 27.29 0.53 0.33
N LEU A 2 26.11 1.00 -0.08
CA LEU A 2 25.18 0.18 -0.84
C LEU A 2 25.82 -0.23 -2.18
N ASN A 3 25.79 -1.51 -2.52
CA ASN A 3 26.33 -2.02 -3.78
C ASN A 3 25.30 -1.76 -4.91
N LEU A 4 25.58 -0.80 -5.80
CA LEU A 4 24.68 -0.51 -6.92
C LEU A 4 24.53 -1.71 -7.88
N ALA A 5 25.56 -2.56 -8.01
CA ALA A 5 25.47 -3.73 -8.86
C ALA A 5 24.45 -4.77 -8.34
N SER A 6 24.35 -4.94 -7.01
CA SER A 6 23.35 -5.85 -6.44
C SER A 6 21.93 -5.30 -6.57
N VAL A 7 21.76 -3.98 -6.49
CA VAL A 7 20.46 -3.33 -6.77
C VAL A 7 20.05 -3.53 -8.22
N ASP A 8 20.99 -3.37 -9.16
CA ASP A 8 20.72 -3.52 -10.59
C ASP A 8 20.36 -4.97 -10.96
N ASP A 9 21.08 -5.95 -10.42
CA ASP A 9 20.78 -7.37 -10.58
C ASP A 9 19.38 -7.70 -10.01
N ALA A 10 19.07 -7.21 -8.81
CA ALA A 10 17.77 -7.46 -8.19
C ALA A 10 16.60 -6.84 -8.97
N LEU A 11 16.79 -5.62 -9.50
CA LEU A 11 15.81 -4.99 -10.38
C LEU A 11 15.58 -5.80 -11.65
N TYR A 12 16.66 -6.24 -12.32
CA TYR A 12 16.57 -7.02 -13.55
C TYR A 12 15.80 -8.32 -13.35
N LYS A 13 16.17 -9.12 -12.35
CA LYS A 13 15.52 -10.40 -12.04
C LYS A 13 14.05 -10.23 -11.66
N GLY A 14 13.73 -9.21 -10.87
CA GLY A 14 12.36 -8.93 -10.48
C GLY A 14 11.50 -8.50 -11.68
N GLU A 15 12.04 -7.65 -12.57
CA GLU A 15 11.35 -7.23 -13.79
C GLU A 15 11.10 -8.43 -14.73
N GLU A 16 12.10 -9.30 -14.91
CA GLU A 16 11.96 -10.54 -15.68
C GLU A 16 10.87 -11.46 -15.10
N TRP A 17 10.83 -11.61 -13.78
CA TRP A 17 9.79 -12.40 -13.12
C TRP A 17 8.40 -11.81 -13.38
N LEU A 18 8.22 -10.48 -13.28
CA LEU A 18 6.93 -9.83 -13.56
C LEU A 18 6.51 -9.98 -15.02
N GLU A 19 7.43 -9.83 -15.97
CA GLU A 19 7.12 -9.97 -17.39
C GLU A 19 6.74 -11.41 -17.76
N THR A 20 7.40 -12.39 -17.16
CA THR A 20 7.10 -13.82 -17.33
C THR A 20 5.73 -14.19 -16.73
N ASN A 21 5.35 -13.59 -15.60
CA ASN A 21 4.15 -13.98 -14.83
C ASN A 21 2.96 -13.01 -14.99
N LYS A 22 3.04 -11.99 -15.83
CA LYS A 22 1.96 -11.00 -15.97
C LYS A 22 0.61 -11.66 -16.29
N LYS A 23 -0.46 -11.11 -15.72
CA LYS A 23 -1.85 -11.58 -15.82
C LYS A 23 -2.13 -12.94 -15.17
N THR A 24 -1.14 -13.67 -14.66
CA THR A 24 -1.33 -14.94 -13.96
C THR A 24 -1.22 -14.80 -12.44
N PHE A 25 -1.15 -13.57 -11.93
CA PHE A 25 -1.03 -13.30 -10.50
C PHE A 25 -2.25 -13.81 -9.72
N LEU A 26 -1.97 -14.55 -8.65
CA LEU A 26 -2.95 -15.11 -7.74
C LEU A 26 -2.51 -14.85 -6.30
N SER A 27 -3.49 -14.66 -5.43
CA SER A 27 -3.29 -14.80 -4.00
C SER A 27 -3.26 -16.27 -3.61
N GLU A 28 -2.51 -16.57 -2.55
CA GLU A 28 -2.41 -17.91 -2.00
C GLU A 28 -2.56 -17.87 -0.48
N THR A 29 -3.40 -18.75 0.05
CA THR A 29 -3.55 -18.95 1.50
C THR A 29 -2.42 -19.80 2.07
N GLU A 30 -2.15 -19.69 3.37
CA GLU A 30 -1.17 -20.57 4.04
C GLU A 30 -1.58 -22.05 4.02
N THR A 31 -2.86 -22.33 3.74
CA THR A 31 -3.40 -23.69 3.50
C THR A 31 -3.23 -24.18 2.06
N GLY A 32 -2.59 -23.40 1.18
CA GLY A 32 -2.29 -23.79 -0.21
C GLY A 32 -3.44 -23.57 -1.21
N VAL A 33 -4.51 -22.88 -0.81
CA VAL A 33 -5.61 -22.53 -1.73
C VAL A 33 -5.28 -21.23 -2.45
N SER A 34 -5.26 -21.27 -3.78
CA SER A 34 -5.02 -20.11 -4.64
C SER A 34 -6.32 -19.52 -5.17
N PHE A 35 -6.37 -18.20 -5.33
CA PHE A 35 -7.54 -17.48 -5.84
C PHE A 35 -7.16 -16.13 -6.44
N LYS A 36 -8.07 -15.56 -7.24
CA LYS A 36 -7.93 -14.22 -7.82
C LYS A 36 -8.63 -13.21 -6.91
N ASP A 37 -7.90 -12.21 -6.44
CA ASP A 37 -8.45 -11.10 -5.68
C ASP A 37 -8.18 -9.76 -6.38
N ASN A 38 -9.18 -8.89 -6.36
CA ASN A 38 -9.09 -7.58 -6.97
C ASN A 38 -8.16 -6.66 -6.17
N PHE A 39 -8.08 -6.85 -4.85
CA PHE A 39 -7.42 -5.93 -3.95
C PHE A 39 -5.91 -5.84 -4.22
N ALA A 40 -5.21 -6.98 -4.24
CA ALA A 40 -3.79 -7.03 -4.51
C ALA A 40 -3.46 -6.61 -5.95
N ASP A 41 -4.27 -7.03 -6.93
CA ASP A 41 -4.11 -6.59 -8.32
C ASP A 41 -4.25 -5.07 -8.46
N LEU A 42 -5.19 -4.42 -7.74
CA LEU A 42 -5.34 -2.97 -7.76
C LEU A 42 -4.07 -2.28 -7.23
N LEU A 43 -3.51 -2.77 -6.12
CA LEU A 43 -2.26 -2.22 -5.58
C LEU A 43 -1.06 -2.48 -6.51
N VAL A 44 -1.03 -3.64 -7.18
CA VAL A 44 -0.05 -3.93 -8.24
C VAL A 44 -0.18 -2.92 -9.38
N LEU A 45 -1.39 -2.65 -9.85
CA LEU A 45 -1.63 -1.64 -10.90
C LEU A 45 -1.16 -0.26 -10.46
N GLU A 46 -1.52 0.17 -9.25
CA GLU A 46 -1.17 1.51 -8.76
C GLU A 46 0.35 1.72 -8.67
N LEU A 47 1.07 0.74 -8.12
CA LEU A 47 2.51 0.84 -7.92
C LEU A 47 3.31 0.68 -9.21
N SER A 48 2.87 -0.22 -10.11
CA SER A 48 3.57 -0.48 -11.37
C SER A 48 3.20 0.52 -12.47
N ASN A 49 1.99 1.08 -12.40
CA ASN A 49 1.32 1.78 -13.50
C ASN A 49 1.29 0.96 -14.81
N ARG A 50 1.18 -0.37 -14.69
CA ARG A 50 1.20 -1.33 -15.81
C ARG A 50 -0.11 -2.08 -15.91
N TRP A 51 -0.99 -1.65 -16.80
CA TRP A 51 -2.26 -2.32 -17.07
C TRP A 51 -2.09 -3.73 -17.65
N ASP A 52 -0.98 -4.01 -18.33
CA ASP A 52 -0.71 -5.33 -18.89
C ASP A 52 -0.27 -6.37 -17.84
N TYR A 53 -0.04 -5.94 -16.58
CA TYR A 53 0.30 -6.82 -15.47
C TYR A 53 -0.91 -7.50 -14.82
N VAL A 54 -2.07 -6.86 -14.92
CA VAL A 54 -3.29 -7.23 -14.22
C VAL A 54 -4.38 -7.62 -15.20
N ASP A 55 -5.35 -8.40 -14.73
CA ASP A 55 -6.52 -8.81 -15.52
C ASP A 55 -7.79 -8.51 -14.73
N PHE A 56 -8.38 -7.33 -14.98
CA PHE A 56 -9.57 -6.87 -14.28
C PHE A 56 -10.83 -7.08 -15.09
N ARG A 57 -11.88 -7.47 -14.36
CA ARG A 57 -13.26 -7.28 -14.79
C ARG A 57 -13.83 -6.12 -14.00
N VAL A 58 -13.79 -4.92 -14.58
CA VAL A 58 -14.32 -3.72 -13.94
C VAL A 58 -15.83 -3.90 -13.74
N PRO A 59 -16.32 -4.00 -12.49
CA PRO A 59 -17.74 -4.16 -12.24
C PRO A 59 -18.48 -2.85 -12.54
N GLU A 60 -19.77 -2.94 -12.83
CA GLU A 60 -20.60 -1.75 -13.11
C GLU A 60 -20.74 -0.84 -11.88
N ARG A 61 -20.91 -1.45 -10.71
CA ARG A 61 -21.22 -0.72 -9.47
C ARG A 61 -20.07 -0.79 -8.47
N ARG A 62 -19.96 -1.89 -7.73
CA ARG A 62 -19.05 -2.07 -6.59
C ARG A 62 -18.02 -3.16 -6.86
N TRP A 63 -16.90 -3.02 -6.17
CA TRP A 63 -15.84 -4.01 -6.15
C TRP A 63 -16.02 -4.97 -5.00
N HIS A 64 -15.62 -6.21 -5.25
CA HIS A 64 -15.56 -7.26 -4.26
C HIS A 64 -14.10 -7.66 -4.06
N TYR A 65 -13.69 -8.04 -2.85
CA TYR A 65 -12.32 -8.50 -2.58
C TYR A 65 -11.90 -9.61 -3.55
N PHE A 66 -12.74 -10.64 -3.70
CA PHE A 66 -12.53 -11.72 -4.66
C PHE A 66 -12.95 -11.28 -6.07
N ALA A 67 -12.10 -11.52 -7.06
CA ALA A 67 -12.41 -11.29 -8.48
C ALA A 67 -13.22 -12.44 -9.10
N ALA A 68 -13.28 -13.57 -8.40
CA ALA A 68 -14.03 -14.76 -8.76
C ALA A 68 -14.81 -15.28 -7.54
N LYS A 69 -15.17 -16.57 -7.53
CA LYS A 69 -15.88 -17.19 -6.42
C LYS A 69 -15.12 -16.97 -5.09
N PRO A 70 -15.79 -16.54 -4.01
CA PRO A 70 -15.18 -16.45 -2.69
C PRO A 70 -14.60 -17.80 -2.24
N VAL A 71 -13.48 -17.75 -1.52
CA VAL A 71 -12.74 -18.92 -1.07
C VAL A 71 -12.63 -18.91 0.45
N ILE A 72 -12.91 -20.04 1.11
CA ILE A 72 -12.80 -20.22 2.58
C ILE A 72 -13.76 -19.30 3.38
N VAL A 73 -14.72 -18.67 2.69
CA VAL A 73 -15.79 -17.85 3.26
C VAL A 73 -17.13 -18.29 2.65
N PRO A 74 -18.28 -17.90 3.25
CA PRO A 74 -19.60 -18.14 2.66
C PRO A 74 -19.71 -17.62 1.22
N GLU A 75 -20.55 -18.26 0.40
CA GLU A 75 -20.73 -17.88 -1.01
C GLU A 75 -21.32 -16.47 -1.17
N ASP A 76 -22.07 -16.00 -0.17
CA ASP A 76 -22.67 -14.67 -0.06
C ASP A 76 -21.77 -13.67 0.68
N TYR A 77 -20.45 -13.88 0.67
CA TYR A 77 -19.51 -12.95 1.28
C TYR A 77 -19.72 -11.53 0.69
N PRO A 78 -19.81 -10.49 1.54
CA PRO A 78 -20.21 -9.17 1.08
C PRO A 78 -19.03 -8.41 0.49
N GLU A 79 -19.36 -7.47 -0.40
CA GLU A 79 -18.48 -6.40 -0.83
C GLU A 79 -18.03 -5.55 0.38
N ASP A 80 -16.80 -5.05 0.35
CA ASP A 80 -16.21 -4.25 1.41
C ASP A 80 -15.82 -2.85 0.93
N ASN A 81 -15.85 -1.90 1.86
CA ASN A 81 -15.46 -0.51 1.63
C ASN A 81 -13.96 -0.38 1.36
N ASP A 82 -13.15 -1.34 1.77
CA ASP A 82 -11.69 -1.31 1.60
C ASP A 82 -11.31 -1.45 0.12
N THR A 83 -11.77 -2.52 -0.53
CA THR A 83 -11.57 -2.81 -1.94
C THR A 83 -12.21 -1.73 -2.81
N ASN A 84 -13.41 -1.27 -2.45
CA ASN A 84 -14.07 -0.18 -3.16
C ASN A 84 -13.28 1.14 -3.06
N ALA A 85 -12.77 1.48 -1.88
CA ALA A 85 -11.98 2.69 -1.68
C ALA A 85 -10.66 2.64 -2.45
N VAL A 86 -9.96 1.51 -2.44
CA VAL A 86 -8.75 1.30 -3.25
C VAL A 86 -9.07 1.43 -4.74
N ALA A 87 -10.07 0.70 -5.23
CA ALA A 87 -10.43 0.70 -6.65
C ALA A 87 -10.79 2.09 -7.16
N PHE A 88 -11.65 2.84 -6.45
CA PHE A 88 -12.11 4.14 -6.92
C PHE A 88 -11.07 5.24 -6.78
N SER A 89 -10.13 5.11 -5.84
CA SER A 89 -9.01 6.04 -5.74
C SER A 89 -7.95 5.82 -6.83
N ILE A 90 -7.79 4.59 -7.33
CA ILE A 90 -6.83 4.24 -8.40
C ILE A 90 -7.44 4.47 -9.79
N LEU A 91 -8.60 3.88 -10.05
CA LEU A 91 -9.19 3.81 -11.38
C LEU A 91 -9.88 5.10 -11.81
N LYS A 92 -10.22 5.97 -10.85
CA LYS A 92 -10.86 7.27 -11.08
C LYS A 92 -12.03 7.19 -12.07
N PRO A 93 -13.09 6.41 -11.77
CA PRO A 93 -14.29 6.38 -12.61
C PRO A 93 -14.96 7.76 -12.66
N THR A 94 -15.96 7.91 -13.53
CA THR A 94 -16.70 9.16 -13.71
C THR A 94 -17.19 9.74 -12.38
N ASP A 95 -17.23 11.07 -12.27
CA ASP A 95 -17.67 11.77 -11.05
C ASP A 95 -19.05 11.33 -10.58
N SER A 96 -19.97 11.04 -11.51
CA SER A 96 -21.30 10.51 -11.19
C SER A 96 -21.25 9.17 -10.47
N ARG A 97 -20.41 8.25 -10.96
CA ARG A 97 -20.24 6.92 -10.38
C ARG A 97 -19.50 7.00 -9.04
N ALA A 98 -18.43 7.81 -8.98
CA ALA A 98 -17.68 8.04 -7.75
C ALA A 98 -18.55 8.65 -6.66
N LYS A 99 -19.36 9.65 -6.99
CA LYS A 99 -20.29 10.28 -6.05
C LYS A 99 -21.24 9.27 -5.42
N VAL A 100 -21.89 8.42 -6.24
CA VAL A 100 -22.82 7.40 -5.74
C VAL A 100 -22.14 6.46 -4.75
N LEU A 101 -20.96 5.93 -5.10
CA LEU A 101 -20.25 5.03 -4.18
C LEU A 101 -19.80 5.75 -2.91
N ILE A 102 -19.25 6.96 -3.00
CA ILE A 102 -18.78 7.71 -1.82
C ILE A 102 -19.95 7.98 -0.87
N ASP A 103 -21.13 8.33 -1.40
CA ASP A 103 -22.34 8.53 -0.59
C ASP A 103 -22.81 7.22 0.06
N GLU A 104 -22.72 6.08 -0.63
CA GLU A 104 -22.99 4.76 -0.06
C GLU A 104 -22.01 4.42 1.08
N ILE A 105 -20.71 4.64 0.88
CA ILE A 105 -19.68 4.42 1.91
C ILE A 105 -19.94 5.31 3.13
N LEU A 106 -20.32 6.57 2.90
CA LEU A 106 -20.62 7.52 3.98
C LEU A 106 -21.82 7.08 4.82
N ALA A 107 -22.82 6.43 4.21
CA ALA A 107 -23.96 5.86 4.92
C ALA A 107 -23.60 4.66 5.82
N CYS A 108 -22.41 4.08 5.67
CA CYS A 108 -21.91 2.98 6.50
C CYS A 108 -21.20 3.43 7.79
N LYS A 109 -21.33 4.69 8.20
CA LYS A 109 -20.80 5.16 9.49
C LYS A 109 -21.46 4.43 10.67
N ASN A 110 -20.67 4.10 11.70
CA ASN A 110 -21.17 3.60 12.96
C ASN A 110 -21.62 4.76 13.89
N ALA A 111 -22.02 4.45 15.12
CA ALA A 111 -22.46 5.45 16.10
C ALA A 111 -21.40 6.49 16.47
N ASP A 112 -20.11 6.16 16.33
CA ASP A 112 -18.97 7.05 16.57
C ASP A 112 -18.60 7.87 15.31
N GLY A 113 -19.36 7.73 14.22
CA GLY A 113 -19.08 8.39 12.94
C GLY A 113 -17.94 7.74 12.13
N ILE A 114 -17.41 6.59 12.57
CA ILE A 114 -16.34 5.87 11.88
C ILE A 114 -16.96 5.01 10.77
N VAL A 115 -16.42 5.11 9.56
CA VAL A 115 -16.88 4.30 8.43
C VAL A 115 -16.49 2.84 8.65
N GLN A 116 -17.45 1.94 8.48
CA GLN A 116 -17.28 0.50 8.68
C GLN A 116 -16.53 -0.16 7.51
N VAL A 117 -15.98 -1.36 7.77
CA VAL A 117 -15.26 -2.17 6.77
C VAL A 117 -16.17 -2.68 5.68
N HIS A 118 -17.39 -3.11 6.02
CA HIS A 118 -18.32 -3.69 5.07
C HIS A 118 -19.40 -2.68 4.69
N LEU A 119 -19.95 -2.83 3.48
CA LEU A 119 -21.16 -2.11 3.06
C LEU A 119 -22.42 -2.63 3.78
N ASP A 120 -22.35 -3.82 4.37
CA ASP A 120 -23.42 -4.42 5.16
C ASP A 120 -23.44 -3.85 6.59
N PRO A 121 -24.47 -3.07 6.98
CA PRO A 121 -24.57 -2.47 8.32
C PRO A 121 -24.71 -3.51 9.43
N ASN A 122 -25.06 -4.76 9.12
CA ASN A 122 -25.12 -5.85 10.11
C ASN A 122 -23.75 -6.43 10.45
N ARG A 123 -22.68 -5.94 9.81
CA ARG A 123 -21.30 -6.33 10.07
C ARG A 123 -20.48 -5.14 10.60
N PRO A 124 -20.73 -4.68 11.84
CA PRO A 124 -20.08 -3.51 12.43
C PRO A 124 -18.63 -3.82 12.76
N ARG A 125 -17.78 -3.65 11.76
CA ARG A 125 -16.34 -3.83 11.85
C ARG A 125 -15.67 -2.53 11.45
N ILE A 126 -14.65 -2.14 12.19
CA ILE A 126 -13.74 -1.04 11.87
C ILE A 126 -12.32 -1.59 11.90
N ALA A 127 -11.44 -1.00 11.11
CA ALA A 127 -10.03 -1.40 11.03
C ALA A 127 -9.21 -0.17 10.58
N PRO A 128 -8.08 0.15 11.23
CA PRO A 128 -7.27 1.33 10.86
C PRO A 128 -6.81 1.31 9.40
N GLU A 129 -6.50 0.13 8.87
CA GLU A 129 -6.06 -0.10 7.49
C GLU A 129 -7.14 0.32 6.50
N VAL A 130 -8.37 -0.10 6.78
CA VAL A 130 -9.54 0.22 5.97
C VAL A 130 -9.89 1.71 6.07
N SER A 131 -9.76 2.30 7.26
CA SER A 131 -9.90 3.75 7.44
C SER A 131 -8.88 4.52 6.60
N ALA A 132 -7.62 4.07 6.50
CA ALA A 132 -6.61 4.71 5.66
C ALA A 132 -6.98 4.68 4.17
N ASN A 133 -7.53 3.57 3.67
CA ASN A 133 -7.99 3.46 2.28
C ASN A 133 -9.25 4.29 2.00
N ILE A 134 -10.22 4.30 2.93
CA ILE A 134 -11.40 5.17 2.84
C ILE A 134 -11.00 6.64 2.81
N LEU A 135 -10.12 7.07 3.73
CA LEU A 135 -9.58 8.43 3.73
C LEU A 135 -8.90 8.73 2.40
N SER A 136 -8.12 7.79 1.85
CA SER A 136 -7.46 7.95 0.55
C SER A 136 -8.49 8.27 -0.55
N LEU A 137 -9.59 7.51 -0.60
CA LEU A 137 -10.70 7.79 -1.52
C LEU A 137 -11.26 9.20 -1.32
N PHE A 138 -11.68 9.54 -0.10
CA PHE A 138 -12.35 10.81 0.18
C PHE A 138 -11.45 12.02 -0.10
N TYR A 139 -10.19 12.00 0.33
CA TYR A 139 -9.23 13.06 0.02
C TYR A 139 -8.97 13.17 -1.49
N SER A 140 -8.94 12.05 -2.21
CA SER A 140 -8.73 12.04 -3.67
C SER A 140 -9.88 12.67 -4.48
N TYR A 141 -11.04 12.89 -3.86
CA TYR A 141 -12.22 13.56 -4.43
C TYR A 141 -12.57 14.87 -3.70
N GLY A 142 -11.68 15.39 -2.85
CA GLY A 142 -11.91 16.65 -2.12
C GLY A 142 -12.95 16.58 -1.00
N ARG A 143 -13.33 15.36 -0.56
CA ARG A 143 -14.37 15.08 0.44
C ARG A 143 -13.82 14.66 1.80
N GLY A 144 -12.53 14.85 2.06
CA GLY A 144 -11.87 14.43 3.32
C GLY A 144 -12.55 14.95 4.60
N HIS A 145 -13.17 16.14 4.54
CA HIS A 145 -13.90 16.75 5.65
C HIS A 145 -15.11 15.93 6.14
N GLU A 146 -15.62 14.99 5.35
CA GLU A 146 -16.80 14.18 5.69
C GLU A 146 -16.46 12.93 6.52
N VAL A 147 -15.16 12.61 6.69
CA VAL A 147 -14.68 11.38 7.34
C VAL A 147 -13.68 11.66 8.48
N GLN A 148 -13.82 12.79 9.15
CA GLN A 148 -12.90 13.25 10.20
C GLN A 148 -12.87 12.34 11.43
N GLU A 149 -13.96 11.65 11.75
CA GLU A 149 -13.97 10.66 12.84
C GLU A 149 -13.11 9.44 12.48
N SER A 150 -13.11 9.02 11.21
CA SER A 150 -12.24 7.94 10.72
C SER A 150 -10.77 8.35 10.70
N LEU A 151 -10.47 9.63 10.40
CA LEU A 151 -9.13 10.19 10.54
C LEU A 151 -8.66 10.16 12.01
N SER A 152 -9.52 10.62 12.92
CA SER A 152 -9.22 10.65 14.36
C SER A 152 -8.96 9.24 14.91
N TYR A 153 -9.76 8.26 14.48
CA TYR A 153 -9.57 6.84 14.77
C TYR A 153 -8.21 6.33 14.27
N LEU A 154 -7.86 6.59 13.01
CA LEU A 154 -6.57 6.19 12.43
C LEU A 154 -5.39 6.85 13.16
N GLN A 155 -5.48 8.13 13.49
CA GLN A 155 -4.46 8.85 14.26
C GLN A 155 -4.27 8.23 15.63
N LYS A 156 -5.36 7.92 16.35
CA LYS A 156 -5.29 7.26 17.66
C LYS A 156 -4.66 5.87 17.55
N ALA A 157 -5.09 5.06 16.59
CA ALA A 157 -4.53 3.73 16.38
C ALA A 157 -3.02 3.81 16.10
N MET A 158 -2.58 4.77 15.29
CA MET A 158 -1.17 5.01 15.03
C MET A 158 -0.43 5.56 16.26
N ALA A 159 -1.05 6.40 17.08
CA ALA A 159 -0.46 6.98 18.29
C ALA A 159 -0.29 5.96 19.43
N LEU A 160 -1.19 4.99 19.54
CA LEU A 160 -1.25 4.02 20.64
C LEU A 160 -0.83 2.60 20.24
N GLU A 161 -0.50 2.35 18.97
CA GLU A 161 -0.18 1.02 18.44
C GLU A 161 -1.33 0.01 18.54
N GLU A 162 -2.58 0.48 18.57
CA GLU A 162 -3.76 -0.39 18.66
C GLU A 162 -3.92 -1.31 17.42
N TYR A 163 -3.15 -1.06 16.36
CA TYR A 163 -3.10 -1.88 15.14
C TYR A 163 -2.34 -3.22 15.30
N GLN A 164 -1.60 -3.43 16.39
CA GLN A 164 -0.81 -4.66 16.59
C GLN A 164 -1.69 -5.92 16.67
N GLU A 165 -2.93 -5.77 17.15
CA GLU A 165 -3.92 -6.86 17.28
C GLU A 165 -5.04 -6.76 16.22
N SER A 166 -4.70 -6.26 15.02
CA SER A 166 -5.68 -6.06 13.94
C SER A 166 -6.30 -7.40 13.49
N ARG A 167 -7.63 -7.37 13.27
CA ARG A 167 -8.39 -8.57 12.87
C ARG A 167 -7.89 -9.13 11.54
N TYR A 168 -7.64 -8.25 10.57
CA TYR A 168 -7.35 -8.62 9.19
C TYR A 168 -5.86 -8.55 8.87
N TYR A 169 -5.07 -7.79 9.62
CA TYR A 169 -3.64 -7.62 9.35
C TYR A 169 -2.85 -8.04 10.57
N PHE A 170 -1.87 -8.92 10.38
CA PHE A 170 -1.00 -9.43 11.46
C PHE A 170 0.39 -8.80 11.41
N LEU A 171 0.60 -7.83 10.50
CA LEU A 171 1.79 -7.03 10.34
C LEU A 171 1.39 -5.54 10.36
N PRO A 172 2.21 -4.66 10.96
CA PRO A 172 2.00 -3.21 10.88
C PRO A 172 2.21 -2.61 9.49
N GLU A 173 3.06 -3.22 8.66
CA GLU A 173 3.51 -2.64 7.39
C GLU A 173 2.38 -2.36 6.38
N PRO A 174 1.33 -3.19 6.24
CA PRO A 174 0.13 -2.84 5.48
C PRO A 174 -0.50 -1.51 5.92
N LEU A 175 -0.69 -1.29 7.23
CA LEU A 175 -1.22 -0.01 7.74
C LEU A 175 -0.30 1.16 7.37
N PHE A 176 1.02 0.97 7.48
CA PHE A 176 1.98 2.01 7.12
C PHE A 176 1.90 2.34 5.63
N PHE A 177 1.79 1.31 4.79
CA PHE A 177 1.64 1.46 3.35
C PHE A 177 0.37 2.24 2.99
N TYR A 178 -0.80 1.87 3.55
CA TYR A 178 -2.05 2.58 3.27
C TYR A 178 -2.04 4.01 3.85
N THR A 179 -1.40 4.23 5.00
CA THR A 179 -1.23 5.56 5.58
C THR A 179 -0.33 6.43 4.70
N TRP A 180 0.79 5.88 4.21
CA TRP A 180 1.67 6.57 3.27
C TRP A 180 0.95 6.92 1.97
N ARG A 181 0.19 5.97 1.43
CA ARG A 181 -0.63 6.15 0.23
C ARG A 181 -1.64 7.29 0.40
N LEU A 182 -2.34 7.34 1.53
CA LEU A 182 -3.22 8.46 1.91
C LEU A 182 -2.47 9.79 1.86
N LEU A 183 -1.29 9.88 2.49
CA LEU A 183 -0.51 11.12 2.55
C LEU A 183 -0.06 11.59 1.16
N CYS A 184 0.39 10.69 0.28
CA CYS A 184 0.73 11.02 -1.10
C CYS A 184 -0.48 11.56 -1.89
N ILE A 185 -1.63 10.89 -1.77
CA ILE A 185 -2.86 11.28 -2.47
C ILE A 185 -3.35 12.63 -1.97
N ALA A 186 -3.38 12.82 -0.65
CA ALA A 186 -3.88 14.05 -0.03
C ALA A 186 -2.97 15.26 -0.30
N SER A 187 -1.67 15.06 -0.52
CA SER A 187 -0.77 16.13 -0.96
C SER A 187 -0.90 16.48 -2.45
N GLY A 188 -1.78 15.80 -3.20
CA GLY A 188 -1.97 16.01 -4.64
C GLY A 188 -0.72 15.64 -5.46
N SER A 189 0.09 14.72 -4.93
CA SER A 189 1.34 14.27 -5.55
C SER A 189 1.11 12.93 -6.26
N ALA A 190 1.91 12.65 -7.30
CA ALA A 190 1.99 11.29 -7.81
C ALA A 190 2.44 10.35 -6.67
N LEU A 191 1.91 9.12 -6.65
CA LEU A 191 2.25 8.14 -5.61
C LEU A 191 3.77 8.00 -5.55
N GLY A 192 4.39 8.43 -4.44
CA GLY A 192 5.84 8.36 -4.28
C GLY A 192 6.54 9.53 -3.62
N THR A 193 5.87 10.66 -3.54
CA THR A 193 6.36 11.82 -2.82
C THR A 193 5.23 12.34 -1.94
N ILE A 194 5.56 12.74 -0.72
CA ILE A 194 4.65 13.50 0.14
C ILE A 194 5.06 14.96 0.03
N ASP A 195 4.24 15.78 -0.64
CA ASP A 195 4.45 17.21 -0.69
C ASP A 195 3.95 17.87 0.60
N ASN A 196 4.88 18.14 1.52
CA ASN A 196 4.58 18.75 2.81
C ASN A 196 3.95 20.15 2.71
N GLN A 197 4.13 20.88 1.60
CA GLN A 197 3.53 22.20 1.43
C GLN A 197 2.05 22.10 1.05
N ARG A 198 1.67 21.01 0.37
CA ARG A 198 0.29 20.76 -0.10
C ARG A 198 -0.48 19.82 0.81
N LEU A 199 0.18 19.11 1.72
CA LEU A 199 -0.46 18.20 2.65
C LEU A 199 -1.42 18.96 3.60
N PRO A 200 -2.71 18.58 3.65
CA PRO A 200 -3.67 19.15 4.59
C PRO A 200 -3.19 19.10 6.03
N LYS A 201 -3.40 20.19 6.78
CA LYS A 201 -2.82 20.38 8.13
C LYS A 201 -3.26 19.29 9.10
N GLU A 202 -4.50 18.84 9.01
CA GLU A 202 -5.06 17.78 9.83
C GLU A 202 -4.36 16.42 9.63
N LEU A 203 -3.64 16.22 8.51
CA LEU A 203 -2.88 15.01 8.23
C LEU A 203 -1.42 15.08 8.72
N HIS A 204 -0.94 16.22 9.21
CA HIS A 204 0.45 16.37 9.66
C HIS A 204 0.74 15.48 10.87
N THR A 205 -0.19 15.39 11.83
CA THR A 205 -0.09 14.48 12.98
C THR A 205 0.05 13.02 12.54
N LEU A 206 -0.72 12.61 11.52
CA LEU A 206 -0.68 11.26 10.98
C LEU A 206 0.67 10.98 10.29
N ARG A 207 1.21 11.93 9.53
CA ARG A 207 2.56 11.85 8.96
C ARG A 207 3.62 11.66 10.04
N ASP A 208 3.54 12.42 11.13
CA ASP A 208 4.52 12.33 12.22
C ASP A 208 4.44 10.99 12.95
N HIS A 209 3.24 10.43 13.12
CA HIS A 209 3.10 9.08 13.64
C HIS A 209 3.70 8.05 12.67
N LEU A 210 3.42 8.14 11.37
CA LEU A 210 3.99 7.24 10.37
C LEU A 210 5.53 7.24 10.41
N ILE A 211 6.16 8.42 10.48
CA ILE A 211 7.61 8.55 10.62
C ILE A 211 8.09 7.75 11.83
N ARG A 212 7.51 7.99 13.02
CA ARG A 212 7.91 7.31 14.26
C ARG A 212 7.76 5.79 14.15
N ARG A 213 6.63 5.32 13.60
CA ARG A 213 6.32 3.89 13.50
C ARG A 213 7.21 3.14 12.52
N VAL A 214 7.48 3.74 11.35
CA VAL A 214 8.40 3.16 10.37
C VAL A 214 9.83 3.16 10.90
N SER A 215 10.30 4.27 11.48
CA SER A 215 11.64 4.37 12.06
C SER A 215 11.89 3.36 13.17
N ALA A 216 10.90 3.07 14.03
CA ALA A 216 11.02 2.08 15.10
C ALA A 216 11.16 0.64 14.59
N ARG A 217 10.85 0.37 13.31
CA ARG A 217 10.78 -0.97 12.73
C ARG A 217 11.84 -1.26 11.68
N LEU A 218 12.76 -0.33 11.41
CA LEU A 218 13.86 -0.55 10.47
C LEU A 218 14.67 -1.80 10.86
N GLY A 219 14.93 -2.68 9.90
CA GLY A 219 15.67 -3.91 10.10
C GLY A 219 14.93 -5.03 10.83
N THR A 220 13.63 -4.89 11.09
CA THR A 220 12.78 -5.94 11.70
C THR A 220 12.05 -6.78 10.64
N ALA A 221 11.44 -7.91 11.03
CA ALA A 221 10.66 -8.80 10.13
C ALA A 221 11.44 -9.19 8.85
N LYS A 222 12.56 -9.90 9.04
CA LYS A 222 13.54 -10.22 7.99
C LYS A 222 13.19 -11.47 7.17
N ASP A 223 12.00 -12.01 7.33
CA ASP A 223 11.50 -13.24 6.71
C ASP A 223 10.34 -12.99 5.74
N ASN A 224 9.91 -11.73 5.57
CA ASN A 224 8.83 -11.34 4.67
C ASN A 224 9.19 -10.06 3.93
N ALA A 225 9.48 -10.18 2.63
CA ALA A 225 10.00 -9.09 1.81
C ALA A 225 9.07 -7.88 1.67
N LEU A 226 7.76 -8.04 1.91
CA LEU A 226 6.82 -6.92 1.94
C LEU A 226 7.21 -5.89 3.00
N CYS A 227 7.68 -6.35 4.16
CA CYS A 227 7.99 -5.49 5.28
C CYS A 227 9.13 -4.49 4.97
N PRO A 228 10.35 -4.94 4.61
CA PRO A 228 11.42 -4.02 4.24
C PRO A 228 11.08 -3.23 2.97
N ALA A 229 10.39 -3.80 1.98
CA ALA A 229 10.01 -3.05 0.77
C ALA A 229 9.12 -1.84 1.09
N VAL A 230 8.08 -2.02 1.91
CA VAL A 230 7.22 -0.92 2.38
C VAL A 230 8.02 0.12 3.15
N ARG A 231 8.87 -0.30 4.08
CA ARG A 231 9.67 0.64 4.88
C ARG A 231 10.66 1.43 4.02
N ILE A 232 11.34 0.81 3.05
CA ILE A 232 12.22 1.52 2.11
C ILE A 232 11.43 2.55 1.32
N LEU A 233 10.26 2.17 0.79
CA LEU A 233 9.40 3.06 0.01
C LEU A 233 9.00 4.31 0.79
N ILE A 234 8.54 4.11 2.03
CA ILE A 234 8.10 5.18 2.92
C ILE A 234 9.29 6.03 3.38
N CYS A 235 10.38 5.40 3.82
CA CYS A 235 11.60 6.10 4.23
C CYS A 235 12.13 6.99 3.10
N HIS A 236 12.18 6.47 1.87
CA HIS A 236 12.60 7.23 0.70
C HIS A 236 11.71 8.46 0.49
N SER A 237 10.38 8.28 0.54
CA SER A 237 9.40 9.37 0.41
C SER A 237 9.50 10.44 1.52
N LEU A 238 10.08 10.11 2.67
CA LEU A 238 10.18 10.99 3.84
C LEU A 238 11.61 11.47 4.11
N GLY A 239 12.57 11.13 3.23
CA GLY A 239 13.99 11.49 3.41
C GLY A 239 14.69 10.79 4.57
N ILE A 240 14.16 9.64 5.02
CA ILE A 240 14.73 8.84 6.11
C ILE A 240 15.73 7.84 5.50
N LYS A 241 16.95 7.80 6.03
CA LYS A 241 17.97 6.84 5.60
C LYS A 241 17.61 5.42 6.08
N ASN A 242 17.64 4.44 5.18
CA ASN A 242 17.26 3.06 5.49
C ASN A 242 18.13 2.03 4.74
N ASP A 243 19.44 2.04 5.00
CA ASP A 243 20.37 1.09 4.35
C ASP A 243 20.13 -0.37 4.82
N VAL A 244 19.65 -0.55 6.06
CA VAL A 244 19.45 -1.87 6.67
C VAL A 244 18.36 -2.68 5.97
N ASP A 245 17.20 -2.06 5.70
CA ASP A 245 16.12 -2.77 5.02
C ASP A 245 16.46 -3.05 3.56
N VAL A 246 17.27 -2.20 2.92
CA VAL A 246 17.71 -2.47 1.54
C VAL A 246 18.54 -3.74 1.49
N GLN A 247 19.47 -3.94 2.43
CA GLN A 247 20.23 -5.19 2.49
C GLN A 247 19.30 -6.38 2.76
N VAL A 248 18.40 -6.27 3.74
CA VAL A 248 17.42 -7.34 4.06
C VAL A 248 16.57 -7.68 2.82
N LEU A 249 16.11 -6.68 2.07
CA LEU A 249 15.30 -6.91 0.88
C LEU A 249 16.09 -7.62 -0.22
N LEU A 250 17.35 -7.23 -0.45
CA LEU A 250 18.22 -7.90 -1.42
C LEU A 250 18.49 -9.36 -1.03
N ASP A 251 18.70 -9.63 0.26
CA ASP A 251 18.94 -10.99 0.78
C ASP A 251 17.69 -11.89 0.68
N LEU A 252 16.50 -11.30 0.55
CA LEU A 252 15.21 -11.99 0.44
C LEU A 252 14.79 -12.30 -1.00
N GLN A 253 15.56 -11.87 -2.01
CA GLN A 253 15.24 -12.22 -3.39
C GLN A 253 15.52 -13.71 -3.62
N GLU A 254 14.53 -14.42 -4.18
CA GLU A 254 14.63 -15.83 -4.52
C GLU A 254 15.35 -16.03 -5.86
N ASP A 255 15.82 -17.25 -6.13
CA ASP A 255 16.53 -17.60 -7.37
C ASP A 255 15.71 -17.35 -8.63
N ASP A 256 14.38 -17.42 -8.54
CA ASP A 256 13.46 -17.12 -9.64
C ASP A 256 13.29 -15.62 -9.91
N GLY A 257 13.92 -14.75 -9.10
CA GLY A 257 13.82 -13.30 -9.19
C GLY A 257 12.66 -12.70 -8.40
N SER A 258 11.79 -13.52 -7.83
CA SER A 258 10.72 -13.08 -6.94
C SER A 258 11.23 -12.74 -5.53
N PHE A 259 10.31 -12.37 -4.64
CA PHE A 259 10.60 -12.04 -3.24
C PHE A 259 9.78 -12.90 -2.27
N GLY A 260 9.52 -14.15 -2.67
CA GLY A 260 8.78 -15.13 -1.88
C GLY A 260 7.31 -14.77 -1.62
N LYS A 261 6.72 -15.43 -0.63
CA LYS A 261 5.32 -15.22 -0.22
C LYS A 261 5.22 -14.00 0.69
N ALA A 262 4.79 -12.87 0.14
CA ALA A 262 4.44 -11.68 0.92
C ALA A 262 3.12 -11.87 1.65
N TRP A 263 3.17 -12.47 2.84
CA TRP A 263 2.01 -12.55 3.72
C TRP A 263 1.64 -11.14 4.20
N TYR A 264 0.41 -10.69 4.00
CA TYR A 264 0.04 -9.30 4.34
C TYR A 264 -1.31 -9.19 5.03
N VAL A 265 -2.25 -10.09 4.74
CA VAL A 265 -3.60 -10.07 5.30
C VAL A 265 -3.98 -11.48 5.75
N ARG A 266 -4.99 -11.58 6.60
CA ARG A 266 -5.58 -12.83 7.07
C ARG A 266 -7.11 -12.72 7.09
N TYR A 267 -7.77 -13.86 6.95
CA TYR A 267 -9.21 -13.94 7.15
C TYR A 267 -9.56 -13.62 8.60
N GLY A 268 -10.44 -12.63 8.79
CA GLY A 268 -10.83 -12.18 10.13
C GLY A 268 -11.66 -13.20 10.93
N SER A 269 -12.14 -14.28 10.32
CA SER A 269 -12.95 -15.32 10.96
C SER A 269 -12.12 -16.48 11.53
N ASN A 270 -11.05 -16.88 10.84
CA ASN A 270 -10.27 -18.08 11.17
C ASN A 270 -8.75 -17.82 11.23
N GLY A 271 -8.30 -16.61 10.90
CA GLY A 271 -6.89 -16.23 10.97
C GLY A 271 -6.00 -16.75 9.84
N ILE A 272 -6.56 -17.46 8.86
CA ILE A 272 -5.79 -18.02 7.73
C ILE A 272 -5.14 -16.88 6.95
N ARG A 273 -3.81 -16.92 6.84
CA ARG A 273 -3.00 -15.90 6.16
C ARG A 273 -3.10 -16.00 4.65
N ILE A 274 -2.98 -14.86 3.99
CA ILE A 274 -3.03 -14.69 2.54
C ILE A 274 -1.76 -13.95 2.09
N SER A 275 -1.14 -14.45 1.03
CA SER A 275 0.02 -13.86 0.38
C SER A 275 -0.26 -13.54 -1.08
N HIS A 276 0.48 -12.57 -1.63
CA HIS A 276 0.42 -12.24 -3.05
C HIS A 276 1.84 -11.94 -3.59
N ARG A 277 2.43 -12.89 -4.33
CA ARG A 277 3.84 -12.81 -4.76
C ARG A 277 4.11 -11.59 -5.64
N ALA A 278 3.26 -11.33 -6.64
CA ALA A 278 3.46 -10.20 -7.54
C ALA A 278 3.39 -8.85 -6.82
N PHE A 279 2.61 -8.76 -5.73
CA PHE A 279 2.56 -7.55 -4.93
C PHE A 279 3.89 -7.32 -4.20
N ALA A 280 4.50 -8.39 -3.67
CA ALA A 280 5.85 -8.36 -3.10
C ALA A 280 6.88 -7.83 -4.11
N VAL A 281 6.88 -8.42 -5.31
CA VAL A 281 7.85 -8.12 -6.36
C VAL A 281 7.71 -6.68 -6.83
N VAL A 282 6.49 -6.22 -7.08
CA VAL A 282 6.24 -4.82 -7.48
C VAL A 282 6.66 -3.83 -6.39
N LEU A 283 6.31 -4.08 -5.12
CA LEU A 283 6.76 -3.25 -4.01
C LEU A 283 8.29 -3.16 -3.94
N ALA A 284 8.97 -4.31 -4.00
CA ALA A 284 10.42 -4.40 -3.94
C ALA A 284 11.09 -3.62 -5.07
N ILE A 285 10.66 -3.85 -6.31
CA ILE A 285 11.21 -3.18 -7.49
C ILE A 285 10.97 -1.68 -7.44
N VAL A 286 9.77 -1.24 -7.07
CA VAL A 286 9.46 0.19 -6.97
C VAL A 286 10.31 0.87 -5.90
N ALA A 287 10.47 0.22 -4.73
CA ALA A 287 11.31 0.73 -3.65
C ALA A 287 12.79 0.85 -4.08
N LEU A 288 13.35 -0.22 -4.68
CA LEU A 288 14.74 -0.26 -5.15
C LEU A 288 14.99 0.73 -6.30
N ARG A 289 14.05 0.85 -7.26
CA ARG A 289 14.18 1.75 -8.40
C ARG A 289 14.23 3.21 -7.95
N ARG A 290 13.40 3.61 -6.99
CA ARG A 290 13.38 4.97 -6.44
C ARG A 290 14.66 5.29 -5.68
N LEU A 291 15.13 4.34 -4.88
CA LEU A 291 16.42 4.45 -4.21
C LEU A 291 17.56 4.68 -5.22
N LYS A 292 17.60 3.88 -6.29
CA LYS A 292 18.58 4.02 -7.38
C LYS A 292 18.49 5.40 -8.04
N GLN A 293 17.30 5.85 -8.41
CA GLN A 293 17.08 7.16 -9.03
C GLN A 293 17.61 8.31 -8.15
N HIS A 294 17.38 8.24 -6.83
CA HIS A 294 17.93 9.20 -5.89
C HIS A 294 19.46 9.15 -5.83
N MET A 295 20.06 7.96 -5.72
CA MET A 295 21.52 7.81 -5.67
C MET A 295 22.21 8.35 -6.93
N VAL A 296 21.63 8.11 -8.11
CA VAL A 296 22.14 8.65 -9.39
C VAL A 296 21.94 10.17 -9.44
N GLY A 297 20.76 10.68 -9.06
CA GLY A 297 20.48 12.12 -9.01
C GLY A 297 21.40 12.89 -8.07
N THR A 298 21.69 12.34 -6.88
CA THR A 298 22.64 12.94 -5.92
C THR A 298 24.06 12.95 -6.48
N LYS A 299 24.51 11.89 -7.14
CA LYS A 299 25.85 11.86 -7.77
C LYS A 299 26.00 12.93 -8.85
N THR A 300 25.01 13.10 -9.73
CA THR A 300 25.02 14.13 -10.76
C THR A 300 25.01 15.55 -10.16
N ALA A 301 24.25 15.78 -9.09
CA ALA A 301 24.23 17.06 -8.39
C ALA A 301 25.57 17.39 -7.71
N VAL A 302 26.23 16.40 -7.09
CA VAL A 302 27.56 16.57 -6.48
C VAL A 302 28.62 16.86 -7.55
N VAL A 303 28.61 16.14 -8.68
CA VAL A 303 29.54 16.39 -9.80
C VAL A 303 29.35 17.81 -10.38
N ASN A 304 28.11 18.28 -10.49
CA ASN A 304 27.81 19.63 -10.98
C ASN A 304 28.13 20.73 -9.96
N GLY A 305 28.02 20.45 -8.65
CA GLY A 305 28.36 21.38 -7.58
C GLY A 305 29.87 21.58 -7.37
N VAL A 306 30.69 20.57 -7.69
CA VAL A 306 32.17 20.67 -7.62
C VAL A 306 32.74 21.49 -8.79
N ASN A 307 32.03 21.59 -9.92
CA ASN A 307 32.43 22.45 -11.04
C ASN A 307 32.01 23.93 -10.88
N GLY A 308 31.36 24.30 -9.77
CA GLY A 308 30.84 25.64 -9.52
C GLY A 308 31.70 26.56 -8.64
N THR A 309 32.92 26.14 -8.26
CA THR A 309 33.80 26.94 -7.39
C THR A 309 35.16 27.22 -8.03
N THR A 310 35.15 28.00 -9.11
CA THR A 310 36.29 28.86 -9.48
C THR A 310 35.77 30.13 -10.16
N ALA A 311 36.33 31.27 -9.76
CA ALA A 311 36.10 32.65 -10.20
C ALA A 311 35.00 33.44 -9.45
N HIS A 312 35.37 34.05 -8.32
CA HIS A 312 35.74 35.47 -8.26
C HIS A 312 36.65 35.73 -7.06
#